data_AF-A0A928II77-F1
#
_entry.id   AF-A0A928II77-F1
#
_cell.length_a   1.000
_cell.length_b   1.000
_cell.length_c   1.000
_cell.angle_alpha   90.00
_cell.angle_beta   90.00
_cell.angle_gamma   90.00
#
_symmetry.space_group_name_H-M   'P 1'
#
loop_
_entity.id
_entity.type
_entity.pdbx_description
1 polymer ?
#
loop_
_entity_poly.entity_id
_entity_poly.type
_entity_poly.pdbx_seq_one_letter_code
_entity_poly.pdbx_strand_id
1 'polypeptide(L)'
;MERKSIGSFIAVLRKANGLTQRELADKLSISDKAVSRWERDETAPDLSLIPAIAEIFGVTSDELLRGERAGEKSASPRKTS
;
A
#
# COMPACT_ATOMS: atom_id res chain seq x y z
N MET A 1 -8.20 7.60 14.81
CA MET A 1 -8.35 6.24 14.25
C MET A 1 -7.93 6.28 12.81
N GLU A 2 -6.85 5.60 12.45
CA GLU A 2 -6.51 5.39 11.04
C GLU A 2 -7.64 4.60 10.39
N ARG A 3 -8.21 5.14 9.31
CA ARG A 3 -9.26 4.48 8.54
C ARG A 3 -8.60 3.32 7.80
N LYS A 4 -9.07 2.09 7.99
CA LYS A 4 -8.57 0.93 7.23
C LYS A 4 -9.18 0.94 5.83
N SER A 5 -8.36 1.21 4.83
CA SER A 5 -8.71 1.15 3.42
C SER A 5 -7.48 0.80 2.59
N ILE A 6 -7.69 0.39 1.35
CA ILE A 6 -6.61 0.16 0.39
C ILE A 6 -5.79 1.45 0.23
N GLY A 7 -6.47 2.60 0.14
CA GLY A 7 -5.86 3.90 -0.03
C GLY A 7 -4.94 4.30 1.12
N SER A 8 -5.44 4.22 2.35
CA SER A 8 -4.65 4.55 3.54
C SER A 8 -3.47 3.59 3.71
N PHE A 9 -3.67 2.31 3.40
CA PHE A 9 -2.61 1.31 3.49
C PHE A 9 -1.51 1.52 2.43
N ILE A 10 -1.87 1.87 1.19
CA ILE A 10 -0.90 2.29 0.17
C ILE A 10 -0.10 3.50 0.66
N ALA A 11 -0.76 4.49 1.28
CA ALA A 11 -0.07 5.67 1.82
C ALA A 11 0.94 5.29 2.91
N VAL A 12 0.59 4.37 3.80
CA VAL A 12 1.47 3.85 4.86
C VAL A 12 2.66 3.11 4.24
N LEU A 13 2.41 2.16 3.34
CA LEU A 13 3.46 1.37 2.68
C LEU A 13 4.41 2.25 1.87
N ARG A 14 3.88 3.22 1.12
CA ARG A 14 4.68 4.18 0.35
C ARG A 14 5.62 4.97 1.27
N LYS A 15 5.09 5.53 2.36
CA LYS A 15 5.90 6.29 3.33
C LYS A 15 6.94 5.42 4.02
N ALA A 16 6.59 4.18 4.38
CA ALA A 16 7.52 3.22 4.99
C ALA A 16 8.69 2.84 4.06
N ASN A 17 8.45 2.86 2.74
CA ASN A 17 9.48 2.64 1.72
C ASN A 17 10.23 3.92 1.29
N GLY A 18 9.94 5.07 1.92
CA GLY A 18 10.58 6.34 1.58
C GLY A 18 10.25 6.88 0.18
N LEU A 19 9.19 6.38 -0.45
CA LEU A 19 8.81 6.76 -1.81
C LEU A 19 7.93 8.01 -1.80
N THR A 20 8.10 8.87 -2.81
CA THR A 20 7.14 9.92 -3.16
C THR A 20 5.96 9.35 -3.95
N GLN A 21 4.85 10.10 -4.05
CA GLN A 21 3.70 9.69 -4.86
C GLN A 21 4.08 9.54 -6.34
N ARG A 22 4.99 10.39 -6.84
CA ARG A 22 5.50 10.32 -8.20
C ARG A 22 6.35 9.06 -8.43
N GLU A 23 7.27 8.73 -7.53
CA GLU A 23 8.09 7.52 -7.69
C GLU A 23 7.26 6.23 -7.67
N LEU A 24 6.20 6.17 -6.86
CA LEU A 24 5.27 5.04 -6.90
C LEU A 24 4.51 4.99 -8.24
N ALA A 25 4.07 6.15 -8.73
CA ALA A 25 3.38 6.25 -10.01
C ALA A 25 4.28 5.85 -11.19
N ASP A 26 5.55 6.26 -11.18
CA ASP A 26 6.54 5.91 -12.19
C ASP A 26 6.78 4.39 -12.22
N LYS A 27 6.91 3.74 -11.04
CA LYS A 27 7.04 2.28 -10.92
C LYS A 27 5.84 1.53 -11.49
N LEU A 28 4.64 2.10 -11.38
CA LEU A 28 3.39 1.51 -11.86
C LEU A 28 3.01 1.98 -13.28
N SER A 29 3.81 2.85 -13.91
CA SER A 29 3.51 3.47 -15.21
C SER A 29 2.14 4.16 -15.26
N ILE A 30 1.79 4.88 -14.18
CA ILE A 30 0.56 5.66 -14.04
C ILE A 30 0.85 7.13 -13.71
N SER A 31 -0.19 7.95 -13.58
CA SER A 31 -0.03 9.33 -13.10
C SER A 31 0.10 9.42 -11.58
N ASP A 32 0.91 10.37 -11.08
CA ASP A 32 1.01 10.71 -9.65
C ASP A 32 -0.35 11.10 -9.05
N LYS A 33 -1.23 11.71 -9.86
CA LYS A 33 -2.60 12.04 -9.49
C LYS A 33 -3.44 10.81 -9.16
N ALA A 34 -3.20 9.67 -9.82
CA ALA A 34 -3.89 8.42 -9.51
C ALA A 34 -3.53 7.94 -8.11
N VAL A 35 -2.23 7.92 -7.78
CA VAL A 35 -1.74 7.58 -6.44
C VAL A 35 -2.33 8.53 -5.38
N SER A 36 -2.32 9.84 -5.65
CA SER A 36 -2.90 10.83 -4.73
C SER A 36 -4.38 10.58 -4.43
N ARG A 37 -5.18 10.23 -5.45
CA ARG A 37 -6.61 9.89 -5.29
C ARG A 37 -6.82 8.58 -4.55
N TRP A 38 -5.96 7.59 -4.75
CA TRP A 38 -5.98 6.34 -3.97
C TRP A 38 -5.77 6.63 -2.50
N GLU A 39 -4.72 7.38 -2.15
CA GLU A 39 -4.37 7.69 -0.76
C GLU A 39 -5.45 8.50 -0.01
N ARG A 40 -6.34 9.16 -0.75
CA ARG A 40 -7.48 9.93 -0.22
C ARG A 40 -8.82 9.22 -0.32
N ASP A 41 -8.83 7.94 -0.69
CA ASP A 41 -10.04 7.12 -0.89
C ASP A 41 -11.03 7.69 -1.93
N GLU A 42 -10.56 8.53 -2.87
CA GLU A 42 -11.41 9.06 -3.95
C GLU A 42 -11.62 8.05 -5.07
N THR A 43 -10.60 7.24 -5.34
CA THR A 43 -10.63 6.15 -6.33
C THR A 43 -9.87 4.95 -5.76
N ALA A 44 -10.17 3.75 -6.27
CA ALA A 44 -9.38 2.56 -5.96
C ALA A 44 -8.36 2.28 -7.09
N PRO A 45 -7.23 1.61 -6.81
CA PRO A 45 -6.39 1.03 -7.84
C PRO A 45 -7.18 -0.02 -8.63
N ASP A 46 -6.88 -0.13 -9.92
CA ASP A 46 -7.45 -1.19 -10.76
C ASP A 46 -7.01 -2.57 -10.27
N LEU A 47 -7.86 -3.58 -10.42
CA LEU A 47 -7.55 -4.95 -9.98
C LEU A 47 -6.29 -5.50 -10.66
N SER A 48 -5.99 -5.07 -11.89
CA SER A 48 -4.76 -5.42 -12.62
C SER A 48 -3.48 -4.86 -11.99
N LEU A 49 -3.58 -3.77 -11.21
CA LEU A 49 -2.44 -3.14 -10.55
C LEU A 49 -2.19 -3.73 -9.15
N ILE A 50 -3.16 -4.44 -8.58
CA ILE A 50 -3.06 -5.03 -7.23
C ILE A 50 -1.83 -5.94 -7.10
N PRO A 51 -1.52 -6.87 -8.04
CA PRO A 51 -0.32 -7.70 -7.95
C PRO A 51 0.97 -6.88 -7.99
N ALA A 52 1.04 -5.86 -8.85
CA ALA A 52 2.23 -5.01 -8.99
C ALA A 52 2.47 -4.16 -7.73
N ILE A 53 1.41 -3.58 -7.16
CA ILE A 53 1.50 -2.81 -5.90
C ILE A 53 1.95 -3.73 -4.75
N ALA A 54 1.40 -4.94 -4.69
CA ALA A 54 1.74 -5.94 -3.69
C ALA A 54 3.23 -6.33 -3.77
N GLU A 55 3.75 -6.55 -4.98
CA GLU A 55 5.15 -6.86 -5.23
C GLU A 55 6.10 -5.71 -4.82
N ILE A 56 5.77 -4.46 -5.22
CA ILE A 56 6.58 -3.28 -4.87
C ILE A 56 6.73 -3.12 -3.35
N PHE A 57 5.68 -3.43 -2.60
CA PHE A 57 5.66 -3.24 -1.14
C PHE A 57 5.95 -4.50 -0.34
N GLY A 58 6.18 -5.65 -0.99
CA GLY A 58 6.44 -6.93 -0.33
C GLY A 58 5.28 -7.38 0.56
N VAL A 59 4.04 -7.14 0.11
CA VAL A 59 2.81 -7.61 0.77
C VAL A 59 2.05 -8.53 -0.18
N THR A 60 1.06 -9.24 0.33
CA THR A 60 0.14 -10.01 -0.51
C THR A 60 -1.00 -9.14 -1.04
N SER A 61 -1.63 -9.58 -2.13
CA SER A 61 -2.84 -8.93 -2.65
C SER A 61 -3.98 -8.94 -1.64
N ASP A 62 -4.12 -9.98 -0.82
CA ASP A 62 -5.13 -10.06 0.26
C ASP A 62 -4.89 -8.96 1.31
N GLU A 63 -3.65 -8.79 1.77
CA GLU A 63 -3.29 -7.72 2.71
C GLU A 63 -3.56 -6.33 2.13
N LEU A 64 -3.22 -6.13 0.86
CA LEU A 64 -3.49 -4.87 0.17
C LEU A 64 -4.99 -4.57 0.10
N LEU A 65 -5.81 -5.57 -0.27
CA LEU A 65 -7.27 -5.45 -0.37
C LEU A 65 -7.95 -5.26 1.00
N ARG A 66 -7.42 -5.85 2.06
CA ARG A 66 -7.89 -5.64 3.44
C ARG A 66 -7.46 -4.29 4.02
N GLY A 67 -6.42 -3.68 3.46
CA GLY A 67 -5.81 -2.47 3.99
C GLY A 67 -5.05 -2.71 5.30
N GLU A 68 -4.57 -3.93 5.54
CA GLU A 68 -3.78 -4.28 6.73
C GLU A 68 -2.92 -5.52 6.48
N ARG A 69 -1.77 -5.62 7.15
CA ARG A 69 -0.94 -6.83 7.12
C ARG A 69 -1.58 -7.97 7.91
N ALA A 70 -1.49 -9.18 7.38
CA ALA A 70 -1.96 -10.42 7.99
C ALA A 70 -0.98 -10.84 9.10
N GLY A 71 -0.97 -10.09 10.18
CA GLY A 71 -0.02 -10.27 11.28
C GLY A 71 0.01 -9.13 12.30
N GLU A 72 -0.64 -7.99 12.04
CA GLU A 72 -0.70 -6.87 12.98
C GLU A 72 -1.80 -6.98 14.05
N LYS A 73 -2.34 -8.18 14.25
CA LYS A 73 -2.82 -8.56 15.59
C LYS A 73 -1.64 -9.17 16.34
N SER A 74 -0.88 -8.32 17.04
CA SER A 74 0.14 -8.70 18.03
C SER A 74 1.44 -9.29 17.48
N ALA A 75 2.43 -8.43 17.20
CA ALA A 75 3.85 -8.80 17.23
C ALA A 75 4.61 -7.74 18.05
N SER A 76 4.60 -7.85 19.38
CA SER A 76 5.78 -8.23 20.18
C SER A 76 7.02 -8.57 19.32
N PRO A 77 8.21 -8.00 19.61
CA PRO A 77 9.35 -8.03 18.71
C PRO A 77 9.79 -9.48 18.48
N ARG A 78 9.75 -9.94 17.22
CA ARG A 78 10.47 -11.15 16.82
C ARG A 78 11.96 -10.85 17.00
N LYS A 79 12.53 -11.35 18.11
CA LYS A 79 13.95 -11.67 18.20
C LYS A 79 14.25 -12.66 17.08
N THR A 80 15.13 -12.28 16.16
CA THR A 80 15.85 -13.24 15.33
C THR A 80 17.10 -13.67 16.10
N SER A 81 17.21 -14.98 16.34
CA SER A 81 18.40 -15.67 16.88
C SER A 81 19.58 -15.62 15.93
#